data_AF-I5BSU6-F1
#
_entry.id   AF-I5BSU6-F1
#
_cell.length_a   1.000
_cell.length_b   1.000
_cell.length_c   1.000
_cell.angle_alpha   90.00
_cell.angle_beta   90.00
_cell.angle_gamma   90.00
#
_symmetry.space_group_name_H-M   'P 1'
#
loop_
_entity.id
_entity.type
_entity.pdbx_description
1 polymer ?
#
loop_
_entity_poly.entity_id
_entity_poly.type
_entity_poly.pdbx_seq_one_letter_code
_entity_poly.pdbx_strand_id
1 'polypeptide(L)'
;MTRFMPIRMFFLYYLFGALAQFERDLIRERTRTGLQAAEERGRSGSRQVVVTPDKLAKAHQHIAAGLNVREAAARVKIGKTALYEALKAG
;
A
#
# COMPACT_ATOMS: atom_id res chain seq x y z
N MET A 1 29.80 19.71 32.26
CA MET A 1 28.90 19.74 31.08
C MET A 1 27.77 18.74 31.29
N THR A 2 26.79 19.07 32.13
CA THR A 2 25.57 18.28 32.33
C THR A 2 24.46 19.27 32.68
N ARG A 3 23.67 19.66 31.68
CA ARG A 3 22.53 20.56 31.87
C ARG A 3 21.43 19.75 32.54
N PHE A 4 21.28 19.93 33.85
CA PHE A 4 20.16 19.41 34.65
C PHE A 4 18.87 19.95 34.02
N MET A 5 18.18 19.14 33.24
CA MET A 5 16.89 19.54 32.69
C MET A 5 15.91 19.61 33.85
N PRO A 6 15.35 20.78 34.19
CA PRO A 6 14.52 20.90 35.37
C PRO A 6 13.30 19.99 35.23
N ILE A 7 12.89 19.32 36.31
CA ILE A 7 11.76 18.37 36.36
C ILE A 7 10.50 18.94 35.69
N ARG A 8 10.31 20.27 35.79
CA ARG A 8 9.23 21.01 35.13
C ARG A 8 9.22 20.88 33.60
N MET A 9 10.40 20.91 32.97
CA MET A 9 10.56 20.78 31.51
C MET A 9 10.29 19.35 31.04
N PHE A 10 10.72 18.36 31.83
CA PHE A 10 10.49 16.94 31.54
C PHE A 10 9.00 16.60 31.59
N PHE A 11 8.28 17.03 32.64
CA PHE A 11 6.84 16.77 32.76
C PHE A 11 6.04 17.32 31.58
N LEU A 12 6.34 18.56 31.14
CA LEU A 12 5.66 19.17 30.01
C LEU A 12 5.90 18.40 28.71
N TYR A 13 7.13 17.95 28.46
CA TYR A 13 7.43 17.13 27.28
C TYR A 13 6.61 15.84 27.24
N TYR A 14 6.49 15.14 28.38
CA TYR A 14 5.72 13.90 28.45
C TYR A 14 4.21 14.16 28.33
N LEU A 15 3.71 15.21 28.95
CA LEU A 15 2.31 15.60 28.82
C LEU A 15 1.93 15.89 27.36
N PHE A 16 2.71 16.74 26.68
CA PHE A 16 2.47 17.03 25.27
C PHE A 16 2.69 15.81 24.37
N GLY A 17 3.65 14.95 24.70
CA GLY A 17 3.85 13.67 24.01
C GLY A 17 2.62 12.75 24.12
N ALA A 18 2.04 12.63 25.31
CA ALA A 18 0.83 11.84 25.55
C ALA A 18 -0.39 12.44 24.83
N LEU A 19 -0.56 13.77 24.88
CA LEU A 19 -1.63 14.46 24.17
C LEU A 19 -1.53 14.30 22.66
N ALA A 20 -0.34 14.48 22.09
CA ALA A 20 -0.11 14.29 20.66
C ALA A 20 -0.40 12.85 20.22
N GLN A 21 -0.14 11.86 21.08
CA GLN A 21 -0.49 10.47 20.79
C GLN A 21 -2.00 10.25 20.83
N PHE A 22 -2.68 10.79 21.84
CA PHE A 22 -4.14 10.73 21.94
C PHE A 22 -4.84 11.34 20.72
N GLU A 23 -4.38 12.51 20.26
CA GLU A 23 -4.93 13.17 19.06
C GLU A 23 -4.72 12.31 17.80
N ARG A 24 -3.53 11.70 17.65
CA ARG A 24 -3.27 10.76 16.53
C ARG A 24 -4.21 9.56 16.56
N ASP A 25 -4.47 9.01 17.73
CA ASP A 25 -5.33 7.84 17.87
C ASP A 25 -6.80 8.19 17.56
N LEU A 26 -7.28 9.36 17.99
CA LEU A 26 -8.61 9.86 17.62
C LEU A 26 -8.78 10.08 16.11
N ILE A 27 -7.75 10.59 15.43
CA ILE A 27 -7.76 10.75 13.95
C ILE A 27 -7.81 9.39 13.26
N ARG A 28 -7.05 8.41 13.77
CA ARG A 28 -7.05 7.04 13.23
C ARG A 28 -8.40 6.37 13.37
N GLU A 29 -9.05 6.49 14.52
CA GLU A 29 -10.39 5.95 14.74
C GLU A 29 -11.38 6.49 13.72
N ARG A 30 -11.41 7.81 13.51
CA ARG A 30 -12.28 8.43 12.49
C ARG A 30 -11.99 7.92 11.08
N THR A 31 -10.71 7.78 10.74
CA THR A 31 -10.30 7.24 9.44
C THR A 31 -10.77 5.81 9.27
N ARG A 32 -10.65 4.99 10.31
CA ARG A 32 -11.10 3.59 10.32
C ARG A 32 -12.61 3.48 10.14
N THR A 33 -13.40 4.29 10.84
CA THR A 33 -14.86 4.36 10.64
C THR A 33 -15.22 4.74 9.21
N GLY A 34 -14.50 5.71 8.63
CA GLY A 34 -14.68 6.09 7.23
C GLY A 34 -14.34 4.97 6.24
N LEU A 35 -13.25 4.24 6.48
CA LEU A 35 -12.85 3.09 5.66
C LEU A 35 -13.88 1.96 5.76
N GLN A 36 -14.38 1.64 6.96
CA GLN A 36 -15.44 0.64 7.15
C GLN A 36 -16.71 1.02 6.37
N ALA A 37 -17.15 2.28 6.46
CA ALA A 37 -18.28 2.76 5.68
C ALA A 37 -18.03 2.74 4.15
N ALA A 38 -16.78 2.87 3.71
CA ALA A 38 -16.41 2.73 2.29
C ALA A 38 -16.42 1.26 1.84
N GLU A 39 -15.92 0.36 2.68
CA GLU A 39 -15.95 -1.09 2.46
C GLU A 39 -17.39 -1.61 2.36
N GLU A 40 -18.30 -1.18 3.24
CA GLU A 40 -19.73 -1.50 3.17
C GLU A 40 -20.39 -1.05 1.86
N ARG A 41 -19.88 0.05 1.27
CA ARG A 41 -20.31 0.55 -0.05
C ARG A 41 -19.60 -0.15 -1.22
N GLY A 42 -18.78 -1.17 -0.95
CA GLY A 42 -18.02 -1.92 -1.95
C GLY A 42 -16.78 -1.21 -2.49
N ARG A 43 -16.33 -0.10 -1.88
CA ARG A 43 -15.12 0.63 -2.29
C ARG A 43 -13.95 0.21 -1.40
N SER A 44 -13.10 -0.67 -1.92
CA SER A 44 -11.84 -1.03 -1.28
C SER A 44 -10.72 -0.07 -1.69
N GLY A 45 -10.03 0.53 -0.71
CA GLY A 45 -8.83 1.35 -0.94
C GLY A 45 -7.55 0.55 -1.18
N SER A 46 -7.66 -0.75 -1.46
CA SER A 46 -6.52 -1.62 -1.68
C SER A 46 -5.77 -1.29 -2.98
N ARG A 47 -4.52 -1.77 -3.06
CA ARG A 47 -3.73 -1.70 -4.29
C ARG A 47 -4.47 -2.46 -5.39
N GLN A 48 -4.78 -1.76 -6.48
CA GLN A 48 -5.40 -2.40 -7.64
C GLN A 48 -4.48 -3.49 -8.22
N VAL A 49 -5.06 -4.67 -8.48
CA VAL A 49 -4.37 -5.77 -9.14
C VAL A 49 -4.10 -5.37 -10.59
N VAL A 50 -2.85 -5.06 -10.91
CA VAL A 50 -2.43 -4.63 -12.26
C VAL A 50 -2.48 -5.78 -13.26
N VAL A 51 -2.22 -6.99 -12.77
CA VAL A 51 -2.16 -8.24 -13.53
C VAL A 51 -3.50 -8.98 -13.39
N THR A 52 -4.45 -8.64 -14.25
CA THR A 52 -5.75 -9.33 -14.30
C THR A 52 -5.62 -10.67 -15.04
N PRO A 53 -6.52 -11.63 -14.79
CA PRO A 53 -6.51 -12.93 -15.48
C PRO A 53 -6.60 -12.79 -17.01
N ASP A 54 -7.40 -11.85 -17.52
CA ASP A 54 -7.48 -11.54 -18.95
C ASP A 54 -6.13 -11.07 -19.53
N LYS A 55 -5.40 -10.24 -18.78
CA LYS A 55 -4.07 -9.79 -19.17
C LYS A 55 -3.05 -10.93 -19.15
N LEU A 56 -3.14 -11.85 -18.18
CA LEU A 56 -2.31 -13.05 -18.16
C LEU A 56 -2.59 -13.95 -19.36
N ALA A 57 -3.86 -14.20 -19.68
CA ALA A 57 -4.23 -14.99 -20.85
C ALA A 57 -3.66 -14.39 -22.15
N LYS A 58 -3.78 -13.07 -22.34
CA LYS A 58 -3.19 -12.36 -23.48
C LYS A 58 -1.65 -12.43 -23.48
N ALA A 59 -1.02 -12.32 -22.31
CA ALA A 59 0.43 -12.48 -22.20
C ALA A 59 0.88 -13.89 -22.60
N HIS A 60 0.16 -14.94 -22.17
CA HIS A 60 0.43 -16.32 -22.59
C HIS A 60 0.27 -16.51 -24.10
N GLN A 61 -0.78 -15.92 -24.70
CA GLN A 61 -0.97 -15.95 -26.16
C GLN A 61 0.19 -15.29 -26.91
N HIS A 62 0.67 -14.14 -26.43
CA HIS A 62 1.82 -13.47 -27.03
C HIS A 62 3.10 -14.28 -26.90
N ILE A 63 3.34 -14.90 -25.74
CA ILE A 63 4.50 -15.77 -25.52
C ILE A 63 4.42 -17.01 -26.42
N ALA A 64 3.25 -17.63 -26.56
CA ALA A 64 3.03 -18.76 -27.46
C ALA A 64 3.24 -18.39 -28.94
N ALA A 65 2.96 -17.14 -29.31
CA ALA A 65 3.27 -16.59 -30.64
C ALA A 65 4.77 -16.27 -30.85
N GLY A 66 5.65 -16.62 -29.90
CA GLY A 66 7.10 -16.47 -30.00
C GLY A 66 7.66 -15.14 -29.50
N LEU A 67 6.84 -14.29 -28.86
CA LEU A 67 7.29 -13.01 -28.32
C LEU A 67 8.04 -13.20 -27.00
N ASN A 68 9.08 -12.37 -26.79
CA ASN A 68 9.80 -12.34 -25.53
C ASN A 68 8.90 -11.75 -24.42
N VAL A 69 9.08 -12.19 -23.17
CA VAL A 69 8.31 -11.74 -21.99
C VAL A 69 8.31 -10.22 -21.85
N ARG A 70 9.43 -9.55 -22.19
CA ARG A 70 9.51 -8.09 -22.19
C ARG A 70 8.58 -7.42 -23.20
N GLU A 71 8.44 -8.01 -24.37
CA GLU A 71 7.58 -7.49 -25.45
C GLU A 71 6.10 -7.82 -25.18
N ALA A 72 5.82 -9.00 -24.64
CA ALA A 72 4.49 -9.38 -24.16
C ALA A 72 4.02 -8.43 -23.05
N ALA A 73 4.88 -8.10 -22.08
CA ALA A 73 4.60 -7.13 -21.02
C ALA A 73 4.25 -5.74 -21.57
N ALA A 74 4.99 -5.27 -22.58
CA ALA A 74 4.73 -4.00 -23.24
C ALA A 74 3.37 -3.99 -23.97
N ARG A 75 3.03 -5.06 -24.69
CA ARG A 75 1.73 -5.19 -25.38
C ARG A 75 0.54 -5.22 -24.43
N VAL A 76 0.71 -5.88 -23.29
CA VAL A 76 -0.35 -6.02 -22.27
C VAL A 76 -0.35 -4.85 -21.27
N LYS A 77 0.59 -3.90 -21.40
CA LYS A 77 0.77 -2.72 -20.54
C LYS A 77 0.92 -3.09 -19.06
N ILE A 78 1.71 -4.13 -18.78
CA ILE A 78 2.11 -4.55 -17.43
C ILE A 78 3.62 -4.33 -17.28
N GLY A 79 4.06 -3.94 -16.08
CA GLY A 79 5.49 -3.84 -15.79
C GLY A 79 6.18 -5.20 -15.88
N LYS A 80 7.39 -5.27 -16.45
CA LYS A 80 8.15 -6.52 -16.64
C LYS A 80 8.16 -7.38 -15.37
N THR A 81 8.54 -6.82 -14.23
CA THR A 81 8.61 -7.51 -12.93
C THR A 81 7.27 -8.12 -12.51
N ALA A 82 6.17 -7.37 -12.63
CA ALA A 82 4.85 -7.85 -12.28
C ALA A 82 4.39 -9.02 -13.17
N LEU A 83 4.74 -9.00 -14.46
CA LEU A 83 4.45 -10.13 -15.36
C LEU A 83 5.30 -11.36 -15.02
N TYR A 84 6.59 -11.18 -14.69
CA TYR A 84 7.45 -12.30 -14.26
C TYR A 84 6.96 -12.95 -12.96
N GLU A 85 6.57 -12.15 -11.97
CA GLU A 85 6.03 -12.67 -10.70
C GLU A 85 4.74 -13.46 -10.94
N ALA A 86 3.84 -12.93 -11.77
CA ALA A 86 2.59 -13.60 -12.07
C ALA A 86 2.76 -14.88 -12.89
N LEU A 87 3.74 -14.94 -13.81
CA LEU A 87 4.11 -16.15 -14.56
C LEU A 87 4.83 -17.21 -13.70
N LYS A 88 5.47 -16.81 -12.59
CA LYS A 88 6.13 -17.73 -11.64
C LYS A 88 5.15 -18.27 -10.59
N ALA A 89 4.12 -17.50 -10.26
CA ALA A 89 3.12 -17.85 -9.25
C ALA A 89 2.03 -18.79 -9.77
N GLY A 90 1.88 -18.92 -11.09
CA GLY A 90 1.02 -19.92 -11.75
C GLY A 90 1.85 -21.08 -12.30
#